data_AF-A0A368KNG6-F1
#
_entry.id   AF-A0A368KNG6-F1
#
_cell.length_a   1.000
_cell.length_b   1.000
_cell.length_c   1.000
_cell.angle_alpha   90.00
_cell.angle_beta   90.00
_cell.angle_gamma   90.00
#
_symmetry.space_group_name_H-M   'P 1'
#
loop_
_entity.id
_entity.type
_entity.pdbx_description
1 polymer ?
#
loop_
_entity_poly.entity_id
_entity_poly.type
_entity_poly.pdbx_seq_one_letter_code
_entity_poly.pdbx_strand_id
1 'polypeptide(L)'
;MTISTTEAPAETNLAPPRPSWLLIAISLVNMALGAVTAAVGLIGLEFVWPASPFTMFCVMITLVGLGTTIMQYLGTFHRSLFGAWLGGTLPSFSLILLLAVKTVAPVLLSLAGDVSVTDFIAESTSFFPYIVIYGLASFGVNFHWVFKLQAYAKQSDEKKRFAFSLMEILGLCILLAVVVAPASYQAHRNPALYIENASVADVPLPLPTGAQDITYQRNRFGVARATFVVDEKVLKNWLHKNHADDHLNLEEITTPEQISTPSYEQHLLGDTFTVTKGFRATWRLGNRYISLVYDRPSGTAYYYEMIIPAK
;
A
#
# COMPACT_ATOMS: atom_id res chain seq x y z
N MET A 1 50.54 65.24 19.38
CA MET A 1 50.55 63.78 19.64
C MET A 1 49.20 63.25 19.18
N THR A 2 49.13 62.83 17.91
CA THR A 2 47.89 62.44 17.25
C THR A 2 47.65 60.97 17.57
N ILE A 3 46.66 60.69 18.42
CA ILE A 3 46.27 59.32 18.77
C ILE A 3 45.58 58.73 17.54
N SER A 4 46.29 57.82 16.87
CA SER A 4 45.71 57.02 15.78
C SER A 4 44.67 56.10 16.39
N THR A 5 43.39 56.41 16.19
CA THR A 5 42.28 55.48 16.42
C THR A 5 42.44 54.32 15.46
N THR A 6 42.97 53.21 15.97
CA THR A 6 42.93 51.91 15.29
C THR A 6 41.47 51.52 15.16
N GLU A 7 40.89 51.71 13.96
CA GLU A 7 39.59 51.17 13.62
C GLU A 7 39.66 49.65 13.79
N ALA A 8 38.92 49.11 14.76
CA ALA A 8 38.72 47.68 14.88
C ALA A 8 38.11 47.18 13.56
N PRO A 9 38.63 46.09 12.97
CA PRO A 9 38.09 45.56 11.72
C PRO A 9 36.61 45.25 11.94
N ALA A 10 35.75 45.88 11.13
CA ALA A 10 34.32 45.66 11.16
C ALA A 10 34.06 44.15 11.06
N GLU A 11 33.41 43.57 12.08
CA GLU A 11 32.91 42.20 12.03
C GLU A 11 31.96 42.10 10.85
N THR A 12 32.46 41.55 9.74
CA THR A 12 31.67 41.27 8.56
C THR A 12 30.80 40.06 8.89
N ASN A 13 29.63 40.35 9.47
CA ASN A 13 28.57 39.35 9.65
C ASN A 13 28.29 38.69 8.30
N LEU A 14 28.79 37.46 8.14
CA LEU A 14 28.65 36.69 6.91
C LEU A 14 27.16 36.49 6.63
N ALA A 15 26.72 37.01 5.47
CA ALA A 15 25.35 36.82 5.05
C ALA A 15 25.05 35.32 4.91
N PRO A 16 23.89 34.85 5.37
CA PRO A 16 23.57 33.44 5.30
C PRO A 16 23.51 32.93 3.85
N PRO A 17 24.00 31.71 3.58
CA PRO A 17 23.91 31.13 2.25
C PRO A 17 22.45 30.94 1.86
N ARG A 18 22.14 31.26 0.60
CA ARG A 18 20.82 31.06 0.01
C ARG A 18 20.82 29.79 -0.85
N PRO A 19 19.72 29.00 -0.82
CA PRO A 19 19.59 27.85 -1.70
C PRO A 19 19.57 28.32 -3.16
N SER A 20 20.17 27.55 -4.06
CA SER A 20 20.07 27.81 -5.50
C SER A 20 18.67 27.45 -6.02
N TRP A 21 18.26 28.05 -7.13
CA TRP A 21 16.98 27.71 -7.79
C TRP A 21 16.90 26.21 -8.12
N LEU A 22 18.02 25.61 -8.54
CA LEU A 22 18.10 24.19 -8.85
C LEU A 22 17.87 23.31 -7.61
N LEU A 23 18.47 23.69 -6.48
CA LEU A 23 18.24 22.99 -5.21
C LEU A 23 16.78 23.11 -4.78
N ILE A 24 16.17 24.29 -4.93
CA ILE A 24 14.74 24.49 -4.63
C ILE A 24 13.87 23.57 -5.49
N ALA A 25 14.11 23.53 -6.81
CA ALA A 25 13.36 22.67 -7.73
C ALA A 25 13.49 21.18 -7.37
N ILE A 26 14.71 20.69 -7.14
CA ILE A 26 14.96 19.30 -6.71
C ILE A 26 14.31 19.01 -5.35
N SER A 27 14.34 19.99 -4.43
CA SER A 27 13.71 19.84 -3.11
C SER A 27 12.20 19.67 -3.21
N LEU A 28 11.54 20.44 -4.07
CA LEU A 28 10.09 20.31 -4.32
C LEU A 28 9.76 18.91 -4.87
N VAL A 29 10.56 18.41 -5.81
CA VAL A 29 10.37 17.06 -6.36
C VAL A 29 10.62 15.98 -5.30
N ASN A 30 11.68 16.11 -4.49
CA ASN A 30 11.97 15.18 -3.39
C ASN A 30 10.85 15.19 -2.32
N MET A 31 10.28 16.35 -2.01
CA MET A 31 9.14 16.45 -1.09
C MET A 31 7.89 15.79 -1.67
N ALA A 32 7.59 16.01 -2.95
CA ALA A 32 6.49 15.32 -3.62
C ALA A 32 6.69 13.80 -3.66
N LEU A 33 7.91 13.36 -3.96
CA LEU A 33 8.30 11.96 -3.94
C LEU A 33 8.10 11.35 -2.55
N GLY A 34 8.61 12.01 -1.51
CA GLY A 34 8.43 11.56 -0.12
C GLY A 34 6.96 11.46 0.27
N ALA A 35 6.13 12.43 -0.12
CA ALA A 35 4.70 12.42 0.13
C ALA A 35 4.01 11.23 -0.57
N VAL A 36 4.36 10.95 -1.83
CA VAL A 36 3.86 9.77 -2.57
C VAL A 36 4.32 8.48 -1.91
N THR A 37 5.59 8.37 -1.51
CA THR A 37 6.11 7.21 -0.77
C THR A 37 5.33 6.99 0.52
N ALA A 38 5.07 8.06 1.28
CA ALA A 38 4.27 7.96 2.50
C ALA A 38 2.84 7.49 2.22
N ALA A 39 2.22 7.98 1.15
CA ALA A 39 0.90 7.54 0.68
C ALA A 39 0.86 6.03 0.43
N VAL A 40 1.83 5.53 -0.34
CA VAL A 40 1.93 4.11 -0.69
C VAL A 40 2.08 3.26 0.56
N GLY A 41 2.89 3.71 1.53
CA GLY A 41 3.02 3.05 2.82
C GLY A 41 1.71 3.00 3.61
N LEU A 42 0.98 4.11 3.70
CA LEU A 42 -0.30 4.19 4.40
C LEU A 42 -1.40 3.35 3.73
N ILE A 43 -1.49 3.40 2.40
CA ILE A 43 -2.40 2.56 1.63
C ILE A 43 -2.05 1.08 1.88
N GLY A 44 -0.78 0.73 1.78
CA GLY A 44 -0.29 -0.63 2.04
C GLY A 44 -0.65 -1.09 3.44
N LEU A 45 -0.44 -0.25 4.46
CA LEU A 45 -0.83 -0.54 5.85
C LEU A 45 -2.30 -0.89 5.94
N GLU A 46 -3.17 -0.13 5.28
CA GLU A 46 -4.61 -0.40 5.35
C GLU A 46 -5.00 -1.77 4.76
N PHE A 47 -4.22 -2.28 3.79
CA PHE A 47 -4.43 -3.60 3.21
C PHE A 47 -3.86 -4.76 4.03
N VAL A 48 -2.80 -4.51 4.80
CA VAL A 48 -2.03 -5.58 5.46
C VAL A 48 -2.18 -5.60 6.99
N TRP A 49 -2.70 -4.52 7.57
CA TRP A 49 -2.92 -4.39 9.01
C TRP A 49 -4.06 -5.28 9.52
N PRO A 50 -3.99 -5.83 10.76
CA PRO A 50 -2.86 -5.78 11.70
C PRO A 50 -1.90 -6.97 11.61
N ALA A 51 -2.31 -8.07 10.98
CA ALA A 51 -1.69 -9.39 11.18
C ALA A 51 -0.64 -9.79 10.13
N SER A 52 -0.49 -9.02 9.05
CA SER A 52 0.42 -9.39 7.97
C SER A 52 1.89 -9.14 8.33
N PRO A 53 2.83 -10.03 7.91
CA PRO A 53 4.27 -9.78 8.04
C PRO A 53 4.74 -8.53 7.27
N PHE A 54 3.95 -8.06 6.30
CA PHE A 54 4.24 -6.85 5.52
C PHE A 54 3.90 -5.55 6.27
N THR A 55 3.24 -5.61 7.41
CA THR A 55 2.85 -4.42 8.20
C THR A 55 4.06 -3.53 8.53
N MET A 56 5.14 -4.12 9.06
CA MET A 56 6.36 -3.36 9.40
C MET A 56 7.02 -2.73 8.17
N PHE A 57 6.95 -3.40 7.01
CA PHE A 57 7.46 -2.87 5.75
C PHE A 57 6.67 -1.63 5.30
N CYS A 58 5.34 -1.66 5.39
CA CYS A 58 4.49 -0.51 5.07
C CYS A 58 4.64 0.64 6.07
N VAL A 59 4.86 0.37 7.36
CA VAL A 59 5.25 1.40 8.36
C VAL A 59 6.57 2.06 7.96
N MET A 60 7.58 1.26 7.62
CA MET A 60 8.88 1.79 7.21
C MET A 60 8.78 2.68 5.96
N ILE A 61 8.05 2.24 4.93
CA ILE A 61 7.78 3.06 3.73
C ILE A 61 7.14 4.40 4.12
N THR A 62 6.14 4.35 5.01
CA THR A 62 5.46 5.56 5.50
C THR A 62 6.44 6.53 6.17
N LEU A 63 7.24 6.02 7.11
CA LEU A 63 8.21 6.82 7.86
C LEU A 63 9.32 7.39 6.97
N VAL A 64 9.81 6.61 6.01
CA VAL A 64 10.82 7.09 5.05
C VAL A 64 10.25 8.20 4.17
N GLY A 65 9.03 8.05 3.65
CA GLY A 65 8.38 9.07 2.84
C GLY A 65 8.15 10.40 3.59
N LEU A 66 7.63 10.30 4.83
CA LEU A 66 7.46 11.47 5.71
C LEU A 66 8.81 12.11 6.06
N GLY A 67 9.79 11.28 6.40
CA GLY A 67 11.16 11.71 6.70
C GLY A 67 11.79 12.46 5.53
N THR A 68 11.66 11.95 4.30
CA THR A 68 12.15 12.62 3.08
C THR A 68 11.52 14.00 2.94
N THR A 69 10.19 14.10 3.08
CA THR A 69 9.46 15.36 2.94
C THR A 69 9.90 16.40 3.97
N ILE A 70 9.91 16.01 5.24
CA ILE A 70 10.24 16.90 6.36
C ILE A 70 11.72 17.29 6.31
N MET A 71 12.63 16.34 6.09
CA MET A 71 14.06 16.63 6.11
C MET A 71 14.51 17.44 4.90
N GLN A 72 13.93 17.21 3.73
CA GLN A 72 14.18 18.05 2.56
C GLN A 72 13.73 19.49 2.80
N TYR A 73 12.56 19.67 3.41
CA TYR A 73 12.06 20.99 3.79
C TYR A 73 13.02 21.70 4.75
N LEU A 74 13.41 21.00 5.83
CA LEU A 74 14.31 21.51 6.85
C LEU A 74 15.70 21.83 6.29
N GLY A 75 16.24 20.98 5.42
CA GLY A 75 17.54 21.16 4.80
C GLY A 75 17.58 22.38 3.89
N THR A 76 16.60 22.50 3.00
CA THR A 76 16.60 23.54 1.95
C THR A 76 16.15 24.90 2.47
N PHE A 77 15.03 24.96 3.19
CA PHE A 77 14.41 26.24 3.56
C PHE A 77 14.83 26.72 4.95
N HIS A 78 14.95 25.80 5.92
CA HIS A 78 15.43 26.13 7.27
C HIS A 78 16.95 26.08 7.40
N ARG A 79 17.67 25.65 6.35
CA ARG A 79 19.14 25.55 6.33
C ARG A 79 19.64 24.67 7.50
N SER A 80 18.86 23.66 7.87
CA SER A 80 19.23 22.69 8.90
C SER A 80 20.30 21.77 8.34
N LEU A 81 21.45 21.68 9.01
CA LEU A 81 22.52 20.78 8.56
C LEU A 81 22.07 19.31 8.63
N PHE A 82 21.39 18.93 9.71
CA PHE A 82 20.80 17.59 9.87
C PHE A 82 19.76 17.30 8.78
N GLY A 83 18.87 18.25 8.51
CA GLY A 83 17.87 18.14 7.45
C GLY A 83 18.49 18.03 6.07
N ALA A 84 19.56 18.79 5.78
CA ALA A 84 20.26 18.73 4.50
C ALA A 84 20.98 17.39 4.29
N TRP A 85 21.58 16.82 5.34
CA TRP A 85 22.17 15.48 5.29
C TRP A 85 21.13 14.40 4.99
N LEU A 86 20.04 14.36 5.75
CA LEU A 86 18.97 13.39 5.54
C LEU A 86 18.20 13.63 4.23
N GLY A 87 18.00 14.88 3.83
CA GLY A 87 17.42 15.26 2.54
C GLY A 87 18.30 14.87 1.36
N GLY A 88 19.61 14.71 1.55
CA GLY A 88 20.50 14.16 0.52
C GLY A 88 20.43 12.63 0.37
N THR A 89 20.01 11.90 1.40
CA THR A 89 20.06 10.43 1.42
C THR A 89 18.68 9.78 1.31
N LEU A 90 17.68 10.28 2.03
CA LEU A 90 16.33 9.72 2.10
C LEU A 90 15.56 9.70 0.76
N PRO A 91 15.73 10.64 -0.19
CA PRO A 91 15.11 10.52 -1.51
C PRO A 91 15.54 9.27 -2.26
N SER A 92 16.81 8.88 -2.17
CA SER A 92 17.32 7.65 -2.79
C SER A 92 16.69 6.40 -2.16
N PHE A 93 16.53 6.38 -0.84
CA PHE A 93 15.77 5.33 -0.15
C PHE A 93 14.31 5.30 -0.60
N SER A 94 13.67 6.47 -0.78
CA SER A 94 12.28 6.57 -1.24
C SER A 94 12.12 5.98 -2.65
N LEU A 95 13.05 6.27 -3.57
CA LEU A 95 13.06 5.68 -4.92
C LEU A 95 13.26 4.18 -4.89
N ILE A 96 14.18 3.68 -4.06
CA ILE A 96 14.43 2.24 -3.89
C ILE A 96 13.19 1.55 -3.33
N LEU A 97 12.51 2.15 -2.35
CA LEU A 97 11.29 1.59 -1.77
C LEU A 97 10.11 1.61 -2.75
N LEU A 98 9.96 2.68 -3.53
CA LEU A 98 8.95 2.71 -4.60
C LEU A 98 9.25 1.69 -5.69
N LEU A 99 10.52 1.49 -6.04
CA LEU A 99 10.92 0.39 -6.93
C LEU A 99 10.58 -0.95 -6.29
N ALA A 100 10.87 -1.15 -5.00
CA ALA A 100 10.55 -2.38 -4.29
C ALA A 100 9.03 -2.64 -4.27
N VAL A 101 8.19 -1.63 -4.09
CA VAL A 101 6.74 -1.77 -4.22
C VAL A 101 6.35 -2.14 -5.65
N LYS A 102 6.91 -1.43 -6.64
CA LYS A 102 6.66 -1.71 -8.07
C LYS A 102 7.13 -3.10 -8.48
N THR A 103 8.18 -3.65 -7.88
CA THR A 103 8.71 -4.98 -8.20
C THR A 103 8.00 -6.07 -7.41
N VAL A 104 7.78 -5.88 -6.11
CA VAL A 104 7.20 -6.89 -5.22
C VAL A 104 5.70 -7.03 -5.46
N ALA A 105 4.96 -5.95 -5.72
CA ALA A 105 3.51 -6.05 -5.93
C ALA A 105 3.14 -6.95 -7.14
N PRO A 106 3.76 -6.81 -8.34
CA PRO A 106 3.52 -7.72 -9.45
C PRO A 106 4.04 -9.13 -9.19
N VAL A 107 5.12 -9.33 -8.43
CA VAL A 107 5.59 -10.68 -8.05
C VAL A 107 4.56 -11.37 -7.17
N LEU A 108 4.02 -10.68 -6.16
CA LEU A 108 2.94 -11.19 -5.32
C LEU A 108 1.69 -11.49 -6.14
N LEU A 109 1.36 -10.66 -7.13
CA LEU A 109 0.24 -10.90 -8.06
C LEU A 109 0.54 -12.04 -9.05
N SER A 110 1.79 -12.22 -9.50
CA SER A 110 2.20 -13.32 -10.37
C SER A 110 2.15 -14.67 -9.65
N LEU A 111 2.44 -14.69 -8.34
CA LEU A 111 2.27 -15.86 -7.49
C LEU A 111 0.78 -16.22 -7.32
N ALA A 112 -0.11 -15.25 -7.51
CA ALA A 112 -1.56 -15.45 -7.60
C ALA A 112 -2.04 -15.81 -9.03
N GLY A 113 -1.15 -15.83 -10.03
CA GLY A 113 -1.42 -16.25 -11.41
C GLY A 113 -1.65 -15.14 -12.43
N ASP A 114 -1.55 -13.86 -12.04
CA ASP A 114 -2.09 -12.74 -12.83
C ASP A 114 -1.07 -11.99 -13.71
N VAL A 115 0.24 -12.28 -13.63
CA VAL A 115 1.28 -11.48 -14.33
C VAL A 115 2.39 -12.36 -14.89
N SER A 116 2.78 -12.12 -16.16
CA SER A 116 3.91 -12.81 -16.79
C SER A 116 5.26 -12.32 -16.21
N VAL A 117 6.19 -13.24 -15.95
CA VAL A 117 7.53 -12.93 -15.41
C VAL A 117 8.33 -12.00 -16.35
N THR A 118 8.03 -12.05 -17.65
CA THR A 118 8.66 -11.22 -18.68
C THR A 118 8.22 -9.76 -18.61
N ASP A 119 6.93 -9.49 -18.35
CA ASP A 119 6.41 -8.13 -18.19
C ASP A 119 6.97 -7.50 -16.90
N PHE A 120 7.12 -8.31 -15.86
CA PHE A 120 7.77 -7.92 -14.60
C PHE A 120 9.22 -7.43 -14.78
N ILE A 121 10.05 -8.15 -15.54
CA ILE A 121 11.46 -7.77 -15.77
C ILE A 121 11.52 -6.48 -16.62
N ALA A 122 10.67 -6.37 -17.63
CA ALA A 122 10.62 -5.20 -18.51
C ALA A 122 10.18 -3.92 -17.75
N GLU A 123 9.16 -4.02 -16.91
CA GLU A 123 8.69 -2.86 -16.13
C GLU A 123 9.66 -2.42 -15.03
N SER A 124 10.40 -3.37 -14.44
CA SER A 124 11.38 -3.09 -13.39
C SER A 124 12.65 -2.46 -13.96
N THR A 125 13.14 -2.96 -15.11
CA THR A 125 14.34 -2.44 -15.78
C THR A 125 14.13 -1.05 -16.36
N SER A 126 12.92 -0.73 -16.84
CA SER A 126 12.59 0.61 -17.35
C SER A 126 12.59 1.71 -16.28
N PHE A 127 12.44 1.36 -14.99
CA PHE A 127 12.40 2.33 -13.90
C PHE A 127 13.79 2.67 -13.34
N PHE A 128 14.75 1.77 -13.49
CA PHE A 128 16.10 1.89 -12.94
C PHE A 128 16.88 3.14 -13.43
N PRO A 129 16.83 3.53 -14.73
CA PRO A 129 17.50 4.73 -15.20
C PRO A 129 17.04 6.01 -14.49
N TYR A 130 15.74 6.10 -14.13
CA TYR A 130 15.23 7.26 -13.40
C TYR A 130 15.84 7.35 -12.00
N ILE A 131 16.02 6.22 -11.32
CA ILE A 131 16.66 6.17 -10.00
C ILE A 131 18.11 6.63 -10.09
N VAL A 132 18.86 6.16 -11.09
CA VAL A 132 20.26 6.52 -11.26
C VAL A 132 20.40 7.99 -11.65
N ILE A 133 19.70 8.44 -12.69
CA ILE A 133 19.85 9.81 -13.22
C ILE A 133 19.35 10.83 -12.19
N TYR A 134 18.13 10.64 -11.70
CA TYR A 134 17.55 11.59 -10.73
C TYR A 134 18.20 11.47 -9.36
N GLY A 135 18.45 10.24 -8.89
CA GLY A 135 19.07 10.00 -7.58
C GLY A 135 20.47 10.59 -7.47
N LEU A 136 21.33 10.40 -8.49
CA LEU A 136 22.67 10.99 -8.50
C LEU A 136 22.63 12.52 -8.56
N ALA A 137 21.76 13.10 -9.39
CA ALA A 137 21.60 14.54 -9.49
C ALA A 137 21.10 15.15 -8.17
N SER A 138 20.07 14.52 -7.58
CA SER A 138 19.49 14.91 -6.30
C SER A 138 20.52 14.82 -5.17
N PHE A 139 21.26 13.71 -5.10
CA PHE A 139 22.33 13.51 -4.13
C PHE A 139 23.42 14.59 -4.28
N GLY A 140 23.94 14.81 -5.49
CA GLY A 140 25.01 15.78 -5.73
C GLY A 140 24.63 17.21 -5.34
N VAL A 141 23.41 17.64 -5.70
CA VAL A 141 22.93 19.00 -5.37
C VAL A 141 22.70 19.17 -3.86
N ASN A 142 22.15 18.15 -3.18
CA ASN A 142 21.96 18.20 -1.73
C ASN A 142 23.30 18.13 -0.97
N PHE A 143 24.26 17.32 -1.40
CA PHE A 143 25.57 17.25 -0.76
C PHE A 143 26.38 18.53 -0.94
N HIS A 144 26.33 19.14 -2.13
CA HIS A 144 26.92 20.46 -2.34
C HIS A 144 26.34 21.50 -1.37
N TRP A 145 25.03 21.42 -1.12
CA TRP A 145 24.36 22.27 -0.14
C TRP A 145 24.80 22.01 1.30
N VAL A 146 24.95 20.74 1.68
CA VAL A 146 25.51 20.35 2.98
C VAL A 146 26.89 20.99 3.19
N PHE A 147 27.79 20.89 2.21
CA PHE A 147 29.12 21.49 2.34
C PHE A 147 29.09 23.01 2.50
N LYS A 148 28.20 23.69 1.76
CA LYS A 148 27.98 25.14 1.92
C LYS A 148 27.47 25.49 3.33
N LEU A 149 26.51 24.73 3.85
CA LEU A 149 25.99 24.93 5.20
C LEU A 149 27.06 24.67 6.27
N GLN A 150 27.89 23.64 6.10
CA GLN A 150 29.01 23.35 7.02
C GLN A 150 30.07 24.45 7.01
N ALA A 151 30.43 24.95 5.83
CA ALA A 151 31.38 26.06 5.71
C ALA A 151 30.86 27.31 6.44
N TYR A 152 29.57 27.62 6.26
CA TYR A 152 28.92 28.73 6.96
C TYR A 152 28.84 28.51 8.49
N ALA A 153 28.44 27.33 8.94
CA ALA A 153 28.32 27.02 10.37
C ALA A 153 29.66 27.08 11.11
N LYS A 154 30.79 26.86 10.44
CA LYS A 154 32.13 27.05 11.02
C LYS A 154 32.55 28.51 11.16
N GLN A 155 31.91 29.42 10.44
CA GLN A 155 32.27 30.84 10.37
C GLN A 155 31.28 31.75 11.11
N SER A 156 30.15 31.20 11.58
CA SER A 156 29.08 31.96 12.21
C SER A 156 28.78 31.41 13.61
N ASP A 157 28.79 32.29 14.61
CA ASP A 157 28.37 31.98 15.98
C ASP A 157 26.84 32.08 16.18
N GLU A 158 26.08 32.26 15.08
CA GLU A 158 24.64 32.44 15.14
C GLU A 158 23.92 31.13 15.50
N LYS A 159 23.47 31.02 16.76
CA LYS A 159 22.60 29.94 17.21
C LYS A 159 21.20 30.13 16.61
N LYS A 160 20.93 29.46 15.49
CA LYS A 160 19.58 29.43 14.92
C LYS A 160 18.57 28.84 15.89
N ARG A 161 17.51 29.60 16.15
CA ARG A 161 16.28 29.08 16.76
C ARG A 161 15.47 28.39 15.68
N PHE A 162 15.13 27.13 15.89
CA PHE A 162 14.14 26.43 15.08
C PHE A 162 12.77 27.05 15.39
N ALA A 163 12.21 27.76 14.43
CA ALA A 163 10.85 28.29 14.51
C ALA A 163 10.13 27.92 13.22
N PHE A 164 8.98 27.27 13.36
CA PHE A 164 8.09 27.01 12.25
C PHE A 164 7.01 28.09 12.20
N SER A 165 6.76 28.61 11.01
CA SER A 165 5.60 29.46 10.76
C SER A 165 4.34 28.62 10.75
N LEU A 166 3.23 29.20 11.24
CA LEU A 166 1.91 28.57 11.19
C LEU A 166 1.52 28.15 9.75
N MET A 167 1.93 28.94 8.76
CA MET A 167 1.68 28.64 7.34
C MET A 167 2.43 27.40 6.87
N GLU A 168 3.63 27.13 7.42
CA GLU A 168 4.43 25.96 7.08
C GLU A 168 3.78 24.70 7.66
N ILE A 169 3.29 24.77 8.90
CA ILE A 169 2.55 23.68 9.55
C ILE A 169 1.24 23.41 8.79
N LEU A 170 0.49 24.47 8.46
CA LEU A 170 -0.74 24.35 7.68
C LEU A 170 -0.48 23.73 6.30
N GLY A 171 0.57 24.17 5.61
CA GLY A 171 0.96 23.61 4.31
C GLY A 171 1.29 22.12 4.38
N LEU A 172 2.02 21.68 5.41
CA LEU A 172 2.29 20.27 5.67
C LEU A 172 0.99 19.49 5.93
N CYS A 173 0.09 20.02 6.76
CA CYS A 173 -1.20 19.38 7.04
C CYS A 173 -2.05 19.23 5.78
N ILE A 174 -2.11 20.26 4.92
CA ILE A 174 -2.83 20.21 3.64
C ILE A 174 -2.20 19.15 2.72
N LEU A 175 -0.86 19.13 2.60
CA LEU A 175 -0.16 18.13 1.80
C LEU A 175 -0.48 16.71 2.26
N LEU A 176 -0.42 16.46 3.57
CA LEU A 176 -0.78 15.17 4.15
C LEU A 176 -2.25 14.83 3.89
N ALA A 177 -3.17 15.79 4.05
CA ALA A 177 -4.59 15.57 3.79
C ALA A 177 -4.88 15.24 2.32
N VAL A 178 -4.25 15.94 1.36
CA VAL A 178 -4.40 15.67 -0.08
C VAL A 178 -3.91 14.28 -0.45
N VAL A 179 -2.92 13.76 0.27
CA VAL A 179 -2.35 12.43 0.03
C VAL A 179 -3.16 11.33 0.74
N VAL A 180 -3.53 11.54 2.00
CA VAL A 180 -4.22 10.56 2.83
C VAL A 180 -5.70 10.45 2.45
N ALA A 181 -6.37 11.55 2.11
CA ALA A 181 -7.81 11.51 1.85
C ALA A 181 -8.21 10.61 0.66
N PRO A 182 -7.56 10.66 -0.52
CA PRO A 182 -7.87 9.73 -1.62
C PRO A 182 -7.53 8.29 -1.29
N ALA A 183 -6.41 8.07 -0.60
CA ALA A 183 -5.97 6.76 -0.13
C ALA A 183 -7.01 6.13 0.80
N SER A 184 -7.38 6.84 1.86
CA SER A 184 -8.40 6.41 2.82
C SER A 184 -9.76 6.27 2.14
N TYR A 185 -10.16 7.19 1.25
CA TYR A 185 -11.43 7.08 0.52
C TYR A 185 -11.52 5.79 -0.30
N GLN A 186 -10.49 5.47 -1.09
CA GLN A 186 -10.48 4.26 -1.90
C GLN A 186 -10.56 3.00 -1.04
N ALA A 187 -9.85 3.02 0.08
CA ALA A 187 -9.74 1.86 0.94
C ALA A 187 -11.01 1.66 1.81
N HIS A 188 -11.73 2.75 2.15
CA HIS A 188 -13.06 2.70 2.77
C HIS A 188 -14.19 2.40 1.79
N ARG A 189 -14.00 2.63 0.48
CA ARG A 189 -15.03 2.35 -0.54
C ARG A 189 -15.35 0.86 -0.66
N ASN A 190 -14.40 -0.02 -0.35
CA ASN A 190 -14.57 -1.47 -0.41
C ASN A 190 -14.13 -2.12 0.91
N PRO A 191 -14.92 -1.99 2.00
CA PRO A 191 -14.55 -2.60 3.26
C PRO A 191 -14.55 -4.13 3.13
N ALA A 192 -13.58 -4.75 3.78
CA ALA A 192 -13.66 -6.18 4.07
C ALA A 192 -14.84 -6.38 5.02
N LEU A 193 -15.73 -7.30 4.69
CA LEU A 193 -16.96 -7.55 5.42
C LEU A 193 -16.94 -8.98 5.91
N TYR A 194 -17.24 -9.19 7.19
CA TYR A 194 -17.49 -10.49 7.77
C TYR A 194 -18.79 -10.40 8.56
N ILE A 195 -19.72 -11.30 8.28
CA ILE A 195 -21.03 -11.36 8.93
C ILE A 195 -21.31 -12.81 9.28
N GLU A 196 -21.55 -13.08 10.55
CA GLU A 196 -22.08 -14.36 11.03
C GLU A 196 -23.60 -14.31 11.15
N ASN A 197 -24.25 -15.45 10.94
CA ASN A 197 -25.70 -15.59 11.04
C ASN A 197 -26.46 -14.55 10.22
N ALA A 198 -25.92 -14.22 9.04
CA ALA A 198 -26.50 -13.24 8.13
C ALA A 198 -27.86 -13.74 7.63
N SER A 199 -28.80 -12.81 7.43
CA SER A 199 -30.01 -13.15 6.70
C SER A 199 -29.70 -13.25 5.20
N VAL A 200 -30.51 -14.00 4.44
CA VAL A 200 -30.37 -14.08 2.97
C VAL A 200 -30.40 -12.69 2.31
N ALA A 201 -31.14 -11.74 2.89
CA ALA A 201 -31.25 -10.38 2.34
C ALA A 201 -29.99 -9.52 2.56
N ASP A 202 -29.18 -9.84 3.57
CA ASP A 202 -27.96 -9.09 3.91
C ASP A 202 -26.72 -9.58 3.14
N VAL A 203 -26.82 -10.74 2.49
CA VAL A 203 -25.73 -11.36 1.75
C VAL A 203 -25.87 -11.04 0.26
N PRO A 204 -24.91 -10.32 -0.35
CA PRO A 204 -24.97 -9.96 -1.76
C PRO A 204 -24.54 -11.13 -2.66
N LEU A 205 -25.05 -12.33 -2.39
CA LEU A 205 -24.84 -13.54 -3.17
C LEU A 205 -26.19 -14.14 -3.56
N PRO A 206 -26.31 -14.74 -4.75
CA PRO A 206 -27.46 -15.57 -5.07
C PRO A 206 -27.38 -16.84 -4.21
N LEU A 207 -28.24 -16.96 -3.21
CA LEU A 207 -28.32 -18.14 -2.34
C LEU A 207 -29.56 -18.99 -2.68
N PRO A 208 -29.50 -20.32 -2.45
CA PRO A 208 -30.68 -21.17 -2.62
C PRO A 208 -31.78 -20.81 -1.63
N THR A 209 -33.02 -21.08 -2.03
CA THR A 209 -34.18 -20.84 -1.14
C THR A 209 -34.07 -21.75 0.08
N GLY A 210 -34.20 -21.18 1.28
CA GLY A 210 -34.10 -21.96 2.53
C GLY A 210 -32.68 -22.14 3.07
N ALA A 211 -31.68 -21.43 2.52
CA ALA A 211 -30.36 -21.32 3.14
C ALA A 211 -30.46 -20.72 4.55
N GLN A 212 -29.78 -21.35 5.51
CA GLN A 212 -29.73 -20.97 6.93
C GLN A 212 -28.28 -20.92 7.44
N ASP A 213 -28.08 -20.38 8.64
CA ASP A 213 -26.78 -20.28 9.32
C ASP A 213 -25.67 -19.71 8.42
N ILE A 214 -26.00 -18.60 7.74
CA ILE A 214 -25.15 -18.05 6.70
C ILE A 214 -24.00 -17.28 7.35
N THR A 215 -22.78 -17.70 7.06
CA THR A 215 -21.58 -16.92 7.37
C THR A 215 -21.03 -16.38 6.06
N TYR A 216 -20.87 -15.07 5.96
CA TYR A 216 -20.42 -14.40 4.75
C TYR A 216 -19.14 -13.62 5.01
N GLN A 217 -18.19 -13.74 4.10
CA GLN A 217 -17.00 -12.91 4.06
C GLN A 217 -16.80 -12.34 2.67
N ARG A 218 -16.46 -11.06 2.58
CA ARG A 218 -15.98 -10.42 1.36
C ARG A 218 -14.67 -9.73 1.63
N ASN A 219 -13.66 -9.98 0.82
CA ASN A 219 -12.43 -9.20 0.89
C ASN A 219 -12.57 -7.86 0.15
N ARG A 220 -11.56 -6.99 0.27
CA ARG A 220 -11.55 -5.67 -0.40
C ARG A 220 -11.53 -5.74 -1.93
N PHE A 221 -11.14 -6.88 -2.50
CA PHE A 221 -11.18 -7.15 -3.94
C PHE A 221 -12.57 -7.60 -4.42
N GLY A 222 -13.55 -7.65 -3.51
CA GLY A 222 -14.90 -8.08 -3.80
C GLY A 222 -15.03 -9.58 -3.97
N VAL A 223 -13.99 -10.38 -3.69
CA VAL A 223 -14.06 -11.83 -3.69
C VAL A 223 -14.84 -12.27 -2.47
N ALA A 224 -15.93 -13.00 -2.71
CA ALA A 224 -16.80 -13.48 -1.68
C ALA A 224 -16.52 -14.94 -1.31
N ARG A 225 -16.76 -15.24 -0.03
CA ARG A 225 -16.84 -16.58 0.54
C ARG A 225 -18.09 -16.65 1.38
N ALA A 226 -18.76 -17.79 1.38
CA ALA A 226 -19.88 -18.01 2.27
C ALA A 226 -19.98 -19.47 2.71
N THR A 227 -20.48 -19.69 3.91
CA THR A 227 -21.01 -20.98 4.34
C THR A 227 -22.48 -20.83 4.63
N PHE A 228 -23.26 -21.87 4.32
CA PHE A 228 -24.68 -21.90 4.63
C PHE A 228 -25.18 -23.33 4.68
N VAL A 229 -26.14 -23.60 5.55
CA VAL A 229 -26.82 -24.89 5.67
C VAL A 229 -27.98 -24.95 4.69
N VAL A 230 -28.08 -26.02 3.91
CA VAL A 230 -29.13 -26.21 2.90
C VAL A 230 -29.35 -27.70 2.62
N ASP A 231 -30.58 -28.07 2.27
CA ASP A 231 -30.88 -29.41 1.78
C ASP A 231 -30.23 -29.69 0.42
N GLU A 232 -29.64 -30.88 0.27
CA GLU A 232 -28.92 -31.29 -0.95
C GLU A 232 -29.78 -31.19 -2.21
N LYS A 233 -31.06 -31.61 -2.13
CA LYS A 233 -31.96 -31.62 -3.28
C LYS A 233 -32.33 -30.18 -3.67
N VAL A 234 -32.55 -29.31 -2.69
CA VAL A 234 -32.78 -27.88 -2.91
C VAL A 234 -31.58 -27.23 -3.58
N LEU A 235 -30.36 -27.51 -3.09
CA LEU A 235 -29.12 -26.97 -3.64
C LEU A 235 -28.89 -27.44 -5.09
N LYS A 236 -29.02 -28.74 -5.37
CA LYS A 236 -28.87 -29.28 -6.73
C LYS A 236 -29.87 -28.67 -7.70
N ASN A 237 -31.13 -28.54 -7.29
CA ASN A 237 -32.16 -27.87 -8.11
C ASN A 237 -31.82 -26.40 -8.37
N TRP A 238 -31.32 -25.69 -7.36
CA TRP A 238 -30.90 -24.30 -7.50
C TRP A 238 -29.71 -24.15 -8.46
N LEU A 239 -28.70 -25.03 -8.38
CA LEU A 239 -27.54 -25.04 -9.28
C LEU A 239 -27.97 -25.27 -10.73
N HIS A 240 -28.79 -26.29 -10.99
CA HIS A 240 -29.28 -26.56 -12.34
C HIS A 240 -30.18 -25.45 -12.87
N LYS A 241 -30.99 -24.81 -12.03
CA LYS A 241 -31.88 -23.73 -12.47
C LYS A 241 -31.14 -22.45 -12.83
N ASN A 242 -30.11 -22.08 -12.06
CA ASN A 242 -29.47 -20.77 -12.19
C ASN A 242 -28.18 -20.79 -13.02
N HIS A 243 -27.57 -21.96 -13.20
CA HIS A 243 -26.21 -22.06 -13.77
C HIS A 243 -26.06 -23.16 -14.83
N ALA A 244 -27.15 -23.73 -15.35
CA ALA A 244 -27.08 -24.75 -16.41
C ALA A 244 -26.31 -24.28 -17.66
N ASP A 245 -26.41 -22.99 -17.99
CA ASP A 245 -25.78 -22.42 -19.18
C ASP A 245 -24.32 -21.96 -18.93
N ASP A 246 -23.88 -21.88 -17.67
CA ASP A 246 -22.60 -21.28 -17.23
C ASP A 246 -21.43 -22.28 -17.15
N HIS A 247 -21.49 -23.37 -17.93
CA HIS A 247 -20.54 -24.49 -17.85
C HIS A 247 -20.45 -25.11 -16.45
N LEU A 248 -21.60 -25.30 -15.79
CA LEU A 248 -21.68 -25.99 -14.51
C LEU A 248 -21.07 -27.40 -14.61
N ASN A 249 -19.99 -27.62 -13.88
CA ASN A 249 -19.38 -28.94 -13.70
C ASN A 249 -19.64 -29.41 -12.27
N LEU A 250 -20.33 -30.56 -12.14
CA LEU A 250 -20.72 -31.15 -10.87
C LEU A 250 -20.05 -32.52 -10.71
N GLU A 251 -19.21 -32.65 -9.69
CA GLU A 251 -18.38 -33.82 -9.44
C GLU A 251 -18.58 -34.32 -8.01
N GLU A 252 -18.74 -35.63 -7.81
CA GLU A 252 -18.80 -36.21 -6.47
C GLU A 252 -17.39 -36.26 -5.85
N ILE A 253 -17.30 -35.92 -4.56
CA ILE A 253 -16.06 -35.91 -3.81
C ILE A 253 -15.67 -37.36 -3.49
N THR A 254 -14.61 -37.82 -4.17
CA THR A 254 -14.06 -39.18 -3.98
C THR A 254 -12.80 -39.17 -3.11
N THR A 255 -12.09 -38.05 -3.06
CA THR A 255 -10.93 -37.80 -2.20
C THR A 255 -11.20 -36.60 -1.29
N PRO A 256 -10.72 -36.61 -0.04
CA PRO A 256 -10.92 -35.48 0.87
C PRO A 256 -10.41 -34.16 0.27
N GLU A 257 -11.23 -33.12 0.34
CA GLU A 257 -10.92 -31.79 -0.18
C GLU A 257 -10.77 -30.81 0.97
N GLN A 258 -9.68 -30.03 0.97
CA GLN A 258 -9.52 -28.90 1.87
C GLN A 258 -10.14 -27.66 1.26
N ILE A 259 -11.04 -27.04 2.00
CA ILE A 259 -11.73 -25.82 1.63
C ILE A 259 -11.41 -24.71 2.63
N SER A 260 -11.30 -23.48 2.13
CA SER A 260 -11.11 -22.31 2.98
C SER A 260 -12.48 -21.77 3.39
N THR A 261 -12.67 -21.54 4.68
CA THR A 261 -13.92 -21.04 5.26
C THR A 261 -13.81 -19.55 5.60
N PRO A 262 -14.95 -18.83 5.66
CA PRO A 262 -15.01 -17.49 6.20
C PRO A 262 -14.41 -17.44 7.61
N SER A 263 -13.55 -16.48 7.89
CA SER A 263 -12.95 -16.31 9.22
C SER A 263 -12.93 -14.84 9.63
N TYR A 264 -13.29 -14.59 10.90
CA TYR A 264 -13.28 -13.25 11.50
C TYR A 264 -11.88 -12.61 11.44
N GLU A 265 -10.82 -13.41 11.59
CA GLU A 265 -9.45 -12.91 11.68
C GLU A 265 -8.84 -12.46 10.34
N GLN A 266 -9.58 -12.59 9.22
CA GLN A 266 -9.17 -12.13 7.89
C GLN A 266 -7.80 -12.64 7.40
N HIS A 267 -7.32 -13.78 7.90
CA HIS A 267 -6.09 -14.39 7.38
C HIS A 267 -6.26 -14.68 5.89
N LEU A 268 -5.26 -14.33 5.08
CA LEU A 268 -5.24 -14.55 3.62
C LEU A 268 -5.57 -16.00 3.21
N LEU A 269 -5.40 -16.95 4.13
CA LEU A 269 -5.64 -18.39 3.91
C LEU A 269 -6.94 -18.93 4.53
N GLY A 270 -7.65 -18.14 5.36
CA GLY A 270 -8.85 -18.58 6.11
C GLY A 270 -8.59 -19.81 7.00
N ASP A 271 -9.62 -20.26 7.71
CA ASP A 271 -9.59 -21.55 8.40
C ASP A 271 -9.88 -22.66 7.38
N THR A 272 -9.10 -23.74 7.40
CA THR A 272 -9.30 -24.86 6.47
C THR A 272 -10.20 -25.92 7.09
N PHE A 273 -11.23 -26.31 6.35
CA PHE A 273 -12.10 -27.42 6.68
C PHE A 273 -11.91 -28.53 5.65
N THR A 274 -12.00 -29.80 6.07
CA THR A 274 -11.84 -30.94 5.15
C THR A 274 -13.19 -31.59 4.90
N VAL A 275 -13.66 -31.56 3.65
CA VAL A 275 -14.88 -32.24 3.21
C VAL A 275 -14.52 -33.62 2.70
N THR A 276 -15.15 -34.65 3.26
CA THR A 276 -14.86 -36.05 2.91
C THR A 276 -15.95 -36.70 2.07
N LYS A 277 -17.18 -36.17 2.11
CA LYS A 277 -18.34 -36.74 1.40
C LYS A 277 -19.27 -35.63 0.92
N GLY A 278 -19.61 -35.66 -0.36
CA GLY A 278 -20.56 -34.74 -0.97
C GLY A 278 -20.17 -34.47 -2.41
N PHE A 279 -20.37 -33.24 -2.89
CA PHE A 279 -20.06 -32.89 -4.27
C PHE A 279 -19.46 -31.49 -4.38
N ARG A 280 -18.70 -31.27 -5.44
CA ARG A 280 -18.20 -29.97 -5.87
C ARG A 280 -18.97 -29.53 -7.10
N ALA A 281 -19.39 -28.26 -7.13
CA ALA A 281 -19.95 -27.59 -8.28
C ALA A 281 -19.03 -26.42 -8.65
N THR A 282 -18.63 -26.34 -9.92
CA THR A 282 -17.83 -25.22 -10.42
C THR A 282 -18.48 -24.63 -11.66
N TRP A 283 -18.50 -23.30 -11.76
CA TRP A 283 -19.03 -22.60 -12.92
C TRP A 283 -18.34 -21.25 -13.10
N ARG A 284 -18.57 -20.61 -14.25
CA ARG A 284 -17.99 -19.32 -14.56
C ARG A 284 -19.04 -18.21 -14.43
N LEU A 285 -18.69 -17.12 -13.75
CA LEU A 285 -19.51 -15.91 -13.71
C LEU A 285 -18.65 -14.70 -14.10
N GLY A 286 -18.80 -14.22 -15.33
CA GLY A 286 -18.02 -13.11 -15.87
C GLY A 286 -16.51 -13.40 -15.87
N ASN A 287 -15.75 -12.65 -15.07
CA ASN A 287 -14.30 -12.79 -14.88
C ASN A 287 -13.92 -13.60 -13.62
N ARG A 288 -14.83 -14.43 -13.10
CA ARG A 288 -14.61 -15.23 -11.89
C ARG A 288 -14.95 -16.70 -12.14
N TYR A 289 -14.19 -17.59 -11.51
CA TYR A 289 -14.61 -18.96 -11.25
C TYR A 289 -15.31 -19.00 -9.91
N ILE A 290 -16.48 -19.60 -9.88
CA ILE A 290 -17.19 -19.89 -8.65
C ILE A 290 -17.07 -21.38 -8.41
N SER A 291 -16.80 -21.72 -7.15
CA SER A 291 -16.77 -23.09 -6.71
C SER A 291 -17.56 -23.21 -5.42
N LEU A 292 -18.39 -24.24 -5.39
CA LEU A 292 -19.24 -24.58 -4.27
C LEU A 292 -18.97 -26.03 -3.91
N VAL A 293 -18.63 -26.27 -2.65
CA VAL A 293 -18.44 -27.61 -2.10
C VAL A 293 -19.59 -27.87 -1.14
N TYR A 294 -20.28 -29.00 -1.27
CA TYR A 294 -21.33 -29.40 -0.34
C TYR A 294 -20.85 -30.58 0.50
N ASP A 295 -20.93 -30.46 1.83
CA ASP A 295 -20.61 -31.51 2.78
C ASP A 295 -21.89 -32.20 3.25
N ARG A 296 -22.12 -33.40 2.73
CA ARG A 296 -23.36 -34.17 2.94
C ARG A 296 -23.64 -34.52 4.41
N PRO A 297 -22.64 -34.90 5.25
CA PRO A 297 -22.83 -35.14 6.68
C PRO A 297 -23.31 -33.93 7.48
N SER A 298 -22.78 -32.73 7.21
CA SER A 298 -23.19 -31.52 7.93
C SER A 298 -24.36 -30.78 7.29
N GLY A 299 -24.67 -31.05 6.02
CA GLY A 299 -25.63 -30.27 5.25
C GLY A 299 -25.13 -28.86 4.91
N THR A 300 -23.83 -28.61 5.02
CA THR A 300 -23.23 -27.29 4.82
C THR A 300 -22.67 -27.17 3.40
N ALA A 301 -23.03 -26.08 2.73
CA ALA A 301 -22.42 -25.65 1.48
C ALA A 301 -21.35 -24.58 1.75
N TYR A 302 -20.26 -24.66 1.02
CA TYR A 302 -19.10 -23.79 1.11
C TYR A 302 -18.89 -23.14 -0.26
N TYR A 303 -19.22 -21.86 -0.37
CA TYR A 303 -19.11 -21.07 -1.57
C TYR A 303 -17.82 -20.26 -1.54
N TYR A 304 -17.06 -20.29 -2.63
CA TYR A 304 -15.88 -19.44 -2.81
C TYR A 304 -15.74 -18.94 -4.25
N GLU A 305 -15.30 -17.70 -4.37
CA GLU A 305 -14.97 -17.09 -5.65
C GLU A 305 -13.46 -17.04 -5.86
N MET A 306 -13.03 -17.25 -7.10
CA MET A 306 -11.66 -17.05 -7.57
C MET A 306 -11.70 -16.12 -8.77
N ILE A 307 -10.82 -15.12 -8.80
CA ILE A 307 -10.66 -14.25 -9.96
C ILE A 307 -9.98 -15.06 -11.07
N ILE A 308 -10.50 -14.99 -12.30
CA ILE A 308 -9.84 -15.58 -13.46
C ILE A 308 -8.70 -14.65 -13.84
N PRO A 309 -7.45 -15.11 -13.86
CA PRO A 309 -6.35 -14.30 -14.34
C PRO A 309 -6.62 -13.78 -15.74
N ALA A 310 -6.50 -12.47 -15.93
CA ALA A 310 -6.52 -11.90 -17.27
C ALA A 310 -5.30 -12.45 -18.03
N LYS A 311 -5.55 -13.06 -19.19
CA LYS A 311 -4.48 -13.54 -20.08
C LYS A 311 -3.81 -12.39 -20.81
#